data_AF-A0A937VNT6-F1
#
_entry.id   AF-A0A937VNT6-F1
#
_cell.length_a   1.000
_cell.length_b   1.000
_cell.length_c   1.000
_cell.angle_alpha   90.00
_cell.angle_beta   90.00
_cell.angle_gamma   90.00
#
_symmetry.space_group_name_H-M   'P 1'
#
loop_
_entity.id
_entity.type
_entity.pdbx_description
1 polymer ?
#
loop_
_entity_poly.entity_id
_entity_poly.type
_entity_poly.pdbx_seq_one_letter_code
_entity_poly.pdbx_strand_id
1 'polypeptide(L)'
;MPKQRLDSLLVARELAENKSKARALIMAGEVTVDGKPVTKAGSMIDESATIELAEKLPYVSRGGVKLAHALDEFKLDVAGLTALDVGASTGGFTDCLLQRGASKVYALDVGYGQLDY
;
A
#
# COMPACT_ATOMS: atom_id res chain seq x y z
N MET A 1 -29.43 -6.44 14.05
CA MET A 1 -28.18 -5.99 14.68
C MET A 1 -27.92 -4.55 14.25
N PRO A 2 -27.33 -3.72 15.12
CA PRO A 2 -27.02 -2.34 14.79
C PRO A 2 -26.05 -2.30 13.61
N LYS A 3 -26.31 -1.40 12.65
CA LYS A 3 -25.46 -1.17 11.49
C LYS A 3 -24.87 0.21 11.58
N GLN A 4 -23.59 0.33 11.27
CA GLN A 4 -22.87 1.60 11.27
C GLN A 4 -22.15 1.80 9.92
N ARG A 5 -21.90 3.06 9.56
CA ARG A 5 -21.07 3.37 8.39
C ARG A 5 -19.64 2.84 8.58
N LEU A 6 -19.10 2.21 7.54
CA LEU A 6 -17.74 1.63 7.56
C LEU A 6 -16.67 2.64 7.98
N ASP A 7 -16.72 3.88 7.49
CA ASP A 7 -15.74 4.92 7.87
C ASP A 7 -15.77 5.28 9.36
N SER A 8 -16.95 5.19 9.98
CA SER A 8 -17.12 5.47 11.41
C SER A 8 -16.79 4.23 12.26
N LEU A 9 -17.05 3.04 11.73
CA LEU A 9 -16.74 1.76 12.37
C LEU A 9 -15.23 1.50 12.42
N LEU A 10 -14.49 1.86 11.37
CA LEU A 10 -13.01 1.81 11.37
C LEU A 10 -12.39 2.69 12.47
N VAL A 11 -12.91 3.90 12.65
CA VAL A 11 -12.44 4.80 13.72
C VAL A 11 -12.86 4.29 15.10
N ALA A 12 -14.10 3.82 15.25
CA ALA A 12 -14.60 3.29 16.52
C ALA A 12 -13.85 2.03 16.98
N ARG A 13 -13.30 1.25 16.05
CA ARG A 13 -12.47 0.07 16.32
C ARG A 13 -10.96 0.37 16.31
N GLU A 14 -10.56 1.64 16.29
CA GLU A 14 -9.15 2.06 16.28
C GLU A 14 -8.33 1.52 15.09
N LEU A 15 -9.00 1.08 14.01
CA LEU A 15 -8.39 0.66 12.75
C LEU A 15 -7.98 1.87 11.89
N ALA A 16 -8.49 3.06 12.20
CA ALA A 16 -8.07 4.30 11.57
C ALA A 16 -8.10 5.46 12.57
N GLU A 17 -7.09 6.33 12.53
CA GLU A 17 -6.95 7.48 13.45
C GLU A 17 -8.10 8.49 13.35
N ASN A 18 -8.68 8.65 12.16
CA ASN A 18 -9.78 9.58 11.91
C ASN A 18 -10.58 9.18 10.67
N LYS A 19 -11.75 9.81 10.47
CA LYS A 19 -12.64 9.51 9.34
C LYS A 19 -12.01 9.78 7.98
N SER A 20 -11.07 10.72 7.88
CA SER A 20 -10.38 11.02 6.61
C SER A 20 -9.47 9.85 6.22
N LYS A 21 -8.64 9.39 7.16
CA LYS A 21 -7.76 8.23 6.99
C LYS A 21 -8.56 6.95 6.72
N ALA A 22 -9.65 6.74 7.44
CA ALA A 22 -10.57 5.62 7.18
C ALA A 22 -11.10 5.62 5.74
N ARG A 23 -11.52 6.78 5.22
CA ARG A 23 -11.98 6.90 3.83
C ARG A 23 -10.87 6.61 2.83
N ALA A 24 -9.65 7.06 3.09
CA ALA A 24 -8.50 6.79 2.23
C ALA A 24 -8.24 5.28 2.12
N LEU A 25 -8.18 4.56 3.25
CA LEU A 25 -7.99 3.10 3.29
C LEU A 25 -9.11 2.36 2.52
N ILE A 26 -10.37 2.76 2.73
CA ILE A 26 -11.52 2.18 2.03
C ILE A 26 -11.41 2.41 0.51
N MET A 27 -11.12 3.65 0.09
CA MET A 27 -11.02 4.01 -1.32
C MET A 27 -9.82 3.35 -2.01
N ALA A 28 -8.73 3.13 -1.27
CA ALA A 28 -7.56 2.37 -1.72
C ALA A 28 -7.85 0.87 -1.85
N GLY A 29 -9.02 0.39 -1.40
CA GLY A 29 -9.37 -1.02 -1.42
C GLY A 29 -8.64 -1.84 -0.36
N GLU A 30 -8.11 -1.18 0.67
CA GLU A 30 -7.33 -1.79 1.75
C GLU A 30 -8.21 -2.29 2.90
N VAL A 31 -9.54 -2.28 2.75
CA VAL A 31 -10.48 -2.72 3.78
C VAL A 31 -11.33 -3.86 3.26
N THR A 32 -11.32 -4.98 3.98
CA THR A 32 -12.23 -6.10 3.76
C THR A 32 -13.24 -6.20 4.89
N VAL A 33 -14.46 -6.62 4.57
CA VAL A 33 -15.52 -6.95 5.52
C VAL A 33 -15.98 -8.36 5.23
N ASP A 34 -15.87 -9.25 6.22
CA ASP A 34 -16.17 -10.68 6.11
C ASP A 34 -15.52 -11.31 4.87
N GLY A 35 -14.24 -10.98 4.65
CA GLY A 35 -13.42 -11.48 3.53
C GLY A 35 -13.70 -10.84 2.16
N LYS A 36 -14.57 -9.83 2.07
CA LYS A 36 -14.89 -9.13 0.81
C LYS A 36 -14.38 -7.69 0.81
N PRO A 37 -13.70 -7.21 -0.25
CA PRO A 37 -13.28 -5.82 -0.32
C PRO A 37 -14.49 -4.88 -0.39
N VAL A 38 -14.45 -3.80 0.40
CA VAL A 38 -15.49 -2.76 0.39
C VAL A 38 -14.83 -1.42 0.12
N THR A 39 -15.24 -0.76 -0.96
CA THR A 39 -14.62 0.50 -1.43
C THR A 39 -15.49 1.73 -1.20
N LYS A 40 -16.68 1.57 -0.60
CA LYS A 40 -17.61 2.67 -0.31
C LYS A 40 -17.65 2.95 1.19
N ALA A 41 -17.15 4.12 1.58
CA ALA A 41 -17.04 4.55 2.98
C ALA A 41 -18.40 4.64 3.72
N GLY A 42 -19.46 4.98 2.99
CA GLY A 42 -20.82 5.08 3.53
C GLY A 42 -21.58 3.76 3.60
N SER A 43 -20.95 2.61 3.29
CA SER A 43 -21.59 1.30 3.41
C SER A 43 -22.00 1.02 4.85
N MET A 44 -23.23 0.57 5.05
CA MET A 44 -23.77 0.18 6.35
C MET A 44 -23.35 -1.25 6.65
N ILE A 45 -22.42 -1.41 7.59
CA ILE A 45 -21.81 -2.67 8.00
C ILE A 45 -22.36 -3.07 9.37
N ASP A 46 -22.52 -4.38 9.58
CA ASP A 46 -22.90 -4.91 10.88
C ASP A 46 -21.78 -4.64 11.89
N GLU A 47 -22.12 -4.16 13.09
CA GLU A 47 -21.14 -3.92 14.14
C GLU A 47 -20.43 -5.20 14.61
N SER A 48 -20.94 -6.40 14.30
CA SER A 48 -20.25 -7.67 14.55
C SER A 48 -19.44 -8.21 13.37
N ALA A 49 -19.45 -7.54 12.22
CA ALA A 49 -18.72 -8.01 11.03
C ALA A 49 -17.21 -8.03 11.28
N THR A 50 -16.51 -8.99 10.69
CA THR A 50 -15.04 -9.06 10.73
C THR A 50 -14.48 -8.04 9.76
N ILE A 51 -13.66 -7.11 10.24
CA ILE A 51 -13.05 -6.07 9.41
C ILE A 51 -11.54 -6.22 9.50
N GLU A 52 -10.90 -6.34 8.35
CA GLU A 52 -9.45 -6.46 8.25
C GLU A 52 -8.91 -5.35 7.36
N LEU A 53 -7.73 -4.86 7.73
CA LEU A 53 -6.94 -3.96 6.89
C LEU A 53 -5.96 -4.79 6.09
N ALA A 54 -5.70 -4.38 4.85
CA ALA A 54 -4.61 -4.93 4.08
C ALA A 54 -3.29 -4.76 4.87
N GLU A 55 -2.45 -5.80 4.86
CA GLU A 55 -1.12 -5.69 5.44
C GLU A 55 -0.35 -4.55 4.75
N LYS A 56 0.33 -3.76 5.58
CA LYS A 56 1.24 -2.75 5.06
C LYS A 56 2.38 -3.48 4.35
N LEU A 57 2.46 -3.28 3.04
CA LEU A 57 3.54 -3.84 2.25
C LEU A 57 4.89 -3.26 2.73
N PRO A 58 5.99 -4.03 2.66
CA PRO A 58 7.32 -3.54 3.01
C PRO A 58 7.80 -2.41 2.07
N TYR A 59 7.12 -2.23 0.94
CA TYR A 59 7.39 -1.21 -0.06
C TYR A 59 6.10 -0.48 -0.45
N VAL A 60 6.21 0.74 -1.00
CA VAL A 60 5.07 1.56 -1.46
C VAL A 60 4.14 0.89 -2.48
N SER A 61 4.56 -0.23 -3.11
CA SER A 61 3.65 -1.10 -3.84
C SER A 61 4.13 -2.54 -3.91
N ARG A 62 3.25 -3.43 -4.40
CA ARG A 62 3.59 -4.83 -4.68
C ARG A 62 4.75 -4.98 -5.67
N GLY A 63 5.08 -3.93 -6.44
CA GLY A 63 6.27 -3.91 -7.28
C GLY A 63 7.53 -4.22 -6.48
N GLY A 64 7.72 -3.58 -5.33
CA GLY A 64 8.94 -3.78 -4.53
C GLY A 64 9.15 -5.23 -4.10
N VAL A 65 8.07 -5.96 -3.77
CA VAL A 65 8.14 -7.39 -3.41
C VAL A 65 8.69 -8.23 -4.57
N LYS A 66 8.33 -7.90 -5.81
CA LYS A 66 8.83 -8.60 -7.00
C LYS A 66 10.32 -8.37 -7.19
N LEU A 67 10.77 -7.11 -7.06
CA LEU A 67 12.18 -6.79 -7.21
C LEU A 67 13.00 -7.40 -6.07
N ALA A 68 12.53 -7.31 -4.82
CA ALA A 68 13.19 -7.92 -3.67
C ALA A 68 13.43 -9.42 -3.89
N HIS A 69 12.40 -10.14 -4.33
CA HIS A 69 12.52 -11.56 -4.67
C HIS A 69 13.55 -11.80 -5.78
N ALA A 70 13.54 -10.99 -6.85
CA ALA A 70 14.51 -11.12 -7.94
C ALA A 70 15.95 -10.85 -7.48
N LEU A 71 16.19 -9.83 -6.65
CA LEU A 71 17.51 -9.54 -6.10
C LEU A 71 18.03 -10.69 -5.24
N ASP A 72 17.17 -11.27 -4.42
CA ASP A 72 17.52 -12.39 -3.54
C ASP A 72 17.80 -13.68 -4.35
N GLU A 73 16.92 -14.03 -5.29
CA GLU A 73 17.05 -15.24 -6.11
C GLU A 73 18.28 -15.18 -7.04
N PHE A 74 18.51 -14.02 -7.67
CA PHE A 74 19.65 -13.81 -8.55
C PHE A 74 20.93 -13.40 -7.80
N LYS A 75 20.87 -13.26 -6.47
CA LYS A 75 21.99 -12.87 -5.60
C LYS A 75 22.67 -11.58 -6.03
N LEU A 76 21.87 -10.58 -6.37
CA LEU A 76 22.33 -9.27 -6.80
C LEU A 76 22.41 -8.32 -5.62
N ASP A 77 23.62 -7.84 -5.30
CA ASP A 77 23.82 -6.77 -4.33
C ASP A 77 23.77 -5.41 -5.03
N VAL A 78 22.88 -4.53 -4.56
CA VAL A 78 22.68 -3.18 -5.09
C VAL A 78 23.26 -2.10 -4.17
N ALA A 79 23.86 -2.49 -3.05
CA ALA A 79 24.41 -1.55 -2.08
C ALA A 79 25.46 -0.63 -2.71
N GLY A 80 25.32 0.67 -2.49
CA GLY A 80 26.22 1.71 -3.02
C GLY A 80 26.05 2.01 -4.52
N LEU A 81 25.29 1.21 -5.27
CA LEU A 81 25.12 1.41 -6.71
C LEU A 81 24.18 2.58 -7.03
N THR A 82 24.38 3.18 -8.19
CA THR A 82 23.39 4.06 -8.82
C THR A 82 22.54 3.23 -9.78
N ALA A 83 21.22 3.24 -9.59
CA ALA A 83 20.27 2.47 -10.39
C ALA A 83 19.36 3.37 -11.23
N LEU A 84 18.81 2.81 -12.30
CA LEU A 84 17.74 3.41 -13.11
C LEU A 84 16.52 2.49 -13.02
N ASP A 85 15.42 3.02 -12.50
CA ASP A 85 14.12 2.36 -12.45
C ASP A 85 13.26 2.87 -13.62
N VAL A 86 13.04 2.02 -14.63
CA VAL A 86 12.30 2.37 -15.85
C VAL A 86 10.85 1.90 -15.73
N GLY A 87 9.91 2.85 -15.74
CA GLY A 87 8.51 2.60 -15.41
C GLY A 87 8.27 2.57 -13.91
N ALA A 88 8.83 3.54 -13.19
CA ALA A 88 8.82 3.60 -11.73
C ALA A 88 7.38 3.55 -11.13
N SER A 89 6.38 4.05 -11.85
CA SER A 89 4.98 4.09 -11.45
C SER A 89 4.84 4.70 -10.04
N THR A 90 4.21 4.00 -9.10
CA THR A 90 4.09 4.45 -7.71
C THR A 90 5.39 4.37 -6.90
N GLY A 91 6.46 3.79 -7.46
CA GLY A 91 7.80 3.79 -6.86
C GLY A 91 8.21 2.51 -6.15
N GLY A 92 7.48 1.40 -6.32
CA GLY A 92 7.75 0.16 -5.57
C GLY A 92 9.16 -0.41 -5.76
N PHE A 93 9.69 -0.37 -6.99
CA PHE A 93 11.07 -0.82 -7.28
C PHE A 93 12.09 0.18 -6.73
N THR A 94 11.88 1.48 -6.96
CA THR A 94 12.68 2.56 -6.40
C THR A 94 12.82 2.44 -4.88
N ASP A 95 11.72 2.27 -4.15
CA ASP A 95 11.72 2.09 -2.68
C ASP A 95 12.51 0.84 -2.27
N CYS A 96 12.26 -0.30 -2.94
CA CYS A 96 13.04 -1.52 -2.71
C CYS A 96 14.56 -1.32 -2.91
N LEU A 97 14.98 -0.65 -3.98
CA LEU A 97 16.40 -0.38 -4.25
C LEU A 97 17.04 0.50 -3.17
N LEU A 98 16.34 1.57 -2.76
CA LEU A 98 16.83 2.47 -1.71
C LEU A 98 16.92 1.75 -0.36
N GLN A 99 15.90 0.98 0.03
CA GLN A 99 15.94 0.18 1.26
C GLN A 99 17.03 -0.90 1.24
N ARG A 100 17.35 -1.45 0.05
CA ARG A 100 18.46 -2.40 -0.17
C ARG A 100 19.84 -1.71 -0.29
N GLY A 101 19.91 -0.39 -0.12
CA GLY A 101 21.16 0.35 0.02
C GLY A 101 21.73 0.95 -1.26
N ALA A 102 20.96 1.01 -2.36
CA ALA A 102 21.37 1.77 -3.54
C ALA A 102 21.66 3.23 -3.15
N SER A 103 22.77 3.80 -3.64
CA SER A 103 23.18 5.17 -3.29
C SER A 103 22.32 6.24 -3.97
N LYS A 104 21.74 5.90 -5.13
CA LYS A 104 20.86 6.78 -5.91
C LYS A 104 20.00 5.94 -6.84
N VAL A 105 18.74 6.35 -7.03
CA VAL A 105 17.84 5.76 -8.03
C VAL A 105 17.29 6.89 -8.91
N TYR A 106 17.47 6.76 -10.22
CA TYR A 106 16.75 7.57 -11.19
C TYR A 106 15.41 6.89 -11.46
N ALA A 107 14.31 7.48 -10.99
CA ALA A 107 12.96 7.01 -11.27
C ALA A 107 12.46 7.64 -12.57
N LEU A 108 12.38 6.85 -13.63
CA LEU A 108 11.91 7.28 -14.94
C LEU A 108 10.48 6.76 -15.15
N ASP A 109 9.55 7.66 -15.41
CA ASP A 109 8.19 7.30 -15.81
C ASP A 109 7.65 8.27 -16.86
N VAL A 110 6.70 7.81 -17.67
CA VAL A 110 6.00 8.62 -18.67
C VAL A 110 4.69 9.20 -18.13
N GLY A 111 4.17 8.62 -17.04
CA GLY A 111 2.99 9.06 -16.33
C GLY A 111 3.27 10.28 -15.46
N TYR A 112 2.26 11.14 -15.34
CA TYR A 112 2.32 12.31 -14.47
C TYR A 112 1.75 12.01 -13.08
N GLY A 113 2.41 12.53 -12.03
CA GLY A 113 1.94 12.44 -10.64
C GLY A 113 1.79 11.01 -10.11
N GLN A 114 2.62 10.07 -10.58
CA GLN A 114 2.52 8.65 -10.22
C GLN A 114 3.25 8.29 -8.93
N LEU A 115 4.43 8.88 -8.70
CA LEU A 115 5.32 8.50 -7.62
C LEU A 115 4.69 8.81 -6.26
N ASP A 116 4.69 7.83 -5.37
CA ASP A 116 4.16 7.99 -4.01
C ASP A 116 5.11 8.84 -3.16
N TYR A 117 4.57 9.67 -2.25
CA TYR A 117 5.33 10.63 -1.42
C TYR A 117 4.94 10.55 0.06
#